data_AF-A0A945SSK6-F1
#
_entry.id   AF-A0A945SSK6-F1
#
_cell.length_a   1.000
_cell.length_b   1.000
_cell.length_c   1.000
_cell.angle_alpha   90.00
_cell.angle_beta   90.00
_cell.angle_gamma   90.00
#
_symmetry.space_group_name_H-M   'P 1'
#
loop_
_entity.id
_entity.type
_entity.pdbx_description
1 polymer ?
#
loop_
_entity_poly.entity_id
_entity_poly.type
_entity_poly.pdbx_seq_one_letter_code
_entity_poly.pdbx_strand_id
1 'polypeptide(L)'
;MTQRPASPKTRFRTSARVVLPALGLALFMSACTQTPTTKSPDTADTPDTPSFRNVSYSALPGWAADQHAAAIPALIRSCPPMEKRGVQGFGSAAVWRSICAEARALPAGNNQAARAFLENRFVPAAVSGRDGAEGLITGYFEPELRGARKRQGRFNVPLHVRPPELVAVDLGRFSEDLKGKRISGRVVQGRLVPFHKRAQIERGALRGRKLELVWVDDAADAFFLHIQGSGRIRLRDG
;
A
#
# COMPACT_ATOMS: atom_id res chain seq x y z
N MET A 1 -72.41 -4.29 -17.88
CA MET A 1 -73.55 -3.56 -18.45
C MET A 1 -74.02 -2.56 -17.41
N THR A 2 -74.14 -1.28 -17.80
CA THR A 2 -75.00 -0.21 -17.25
C THR A 2 -75.00 0.06 -15.74
N GLN A 3 -74.89 1.27 -15.20
CA GLN A 3 -74.58 2.63 -15.64
C GLN A 3 -74.67 3.44 -14.33
N ARG A 4 -73.74 4.36 -14.06
CA ARG A 4 -73.94 5.43 -13.06
C ARG A 4 -75.09 6.33 -13.50
N PRO A 5 -75.77 7.02 -12.58
CA PRO A 5 -75.49 8.45 -12.39
C PRO A 5 -75.63 8.83 -10.90
N ALA A 6 -75.47 10.05 -10.39
CA ALA A 6 -74.74 11.27 -10.71
C ALA A 6 -74.91 12.14 -9.43
N SER A 7 -73.89 12.90 -9.06
CA SER A 7 -74.02 13.93 -8.01
C SER A 7 -74.23 15.31 -8.65
N PRO A 8 -74.99 16.22 -7.99
CA PRO A 8 -74.59 17.62 -7.99
C PRO A 8 -74.67 18.22 -6.57
N LYS A 9 -73.59 18.82 -6.07
CA LYS A 9 -73.16 20.23 -6.24
C LYS A 9 -73.84 21.25 -5.28
N THR A 10 -73.03 21.67 -4.31
CA THR A 10 -72.67 23.06 -3.94
C THR A 10 -73.72 24.03 -3.37
N ARG A 11 -73.40 24.64 -2.21
CA ARG A 11 -73.54 26.07 -1.82
C ARG A 11 -73.04 26.22 -0.36
N PHE A 12 -71.85 26.77 -0.07
CA PHE A 12 -71.50 28.19 0.14
C PHE A 12 -72.56 29.01 0.92
N ARG A 13 -72.30 29.37 2.19
CA ARG A 13 -71.66 30.64 2.62
C ARG A 13 -71.83 30.90 4.14
N THR A 14 -70.73 31.39 4.76
CA THR A 14 -70.63 32.45 5.82
C THR A 14 -71.32 32.22 7.17
N SER A 15 -70.78 32.58 8.34
CA SER A 15 -69.56 33.26 8.77
C SER A 15 -69.55 33.17 10.31
N ALA A 16 -68.41 32.87 10.93
CA ALA A 16 -68.02 33.47 12.21
C ALA A 16 -66.53 33.18 12.44
N ARG A 17 -65.73 34.23 12.33
CA ARG A 17 -64.31 34.25 12.65
C ARG A 17 -64.17 34.34 14.16
N VAL A 18 -63.44 33.42 14.77
CA VAL A 18 -62.70 33.70 16.00
C VAL A 18 -61.27 33.23 15.76
N VAL A 19 -60.38 34.21 15.80
CA VAL A 19 -58.94 34.10 15.60
C VAL A 19 -58.33 33.64 16.93
N LEU A 20 -57.58 32.54 16.92
CA LEU A 20 -56.56 32.26 17.93
C LEU A 20 -55.20 32.12 17.22
N PRO A 21 -54.12 32.70 17.78
CA PRO A 21 -52.86 32.87 17.07
C PRO A 21 -52.04 31.58 17.03
N ALA A 22 -51.34 31.44 15.90
CA ALA A 22 -50.40 30.38 15.60
C ALA A 22 -49.14 30.44 16.47
N LEU A 23 -48.67 29.28 16.94
CA LEU A 23 -47.27 29.06 17.28
C LEU A 23 -46.87 27.68 16.74
N GLY A 24 -46.72 27.57 15.42
CA GLY A 24 -46.16 26.41 14.74
C GLY A 24 -44.64 26.57 14.68
N LEU A 25 -43.93 25.83 15.54
CA LEU A 25 -42.47 25.74 15.51
C LEU A 25 -42.05 24.84 14.34
N ALA A 26 -41.80 25.44 13.17
CA ALA A 26 -41.21 24.75 12.03
C ALA A 26 -39.70 24.60 12.25
N LEU A 27 -39.26 23.43 12.72
CA LEU A 27 -37.85 23.02 12.65
C LEU A 27 -37.48 22.83 11.18
N PHE A 28 -36.80 23.82 10.58
CA PHE A 28 -36.09 23.63 9.33
C PHE A 28 -34.81 22.82 9.61
N MET A 29 -34.82 21.56 9.16
CA MET A 29 -33.63 20.73 8.99
C MET A 29 -32.64 21.43 8.05
N SER A 30 -31.66 22.15 8.59
CA SER A 30 -30.48 22.55 7.83
C SER A 30 -29.45 21.43 7.91
N ALA A 31 -29.64 20.41 7.08
CA ALA A 31 -28.61 19.41 6.84
C ALA A 31 -27.53 20.05 5.95
N CYS A 32 -26.41 20.43 6.54
CA CYS A 32 -25.20 20.75 5.78
C CYS A 32 -24.67 19.46 5.14
N THR A 33 -25.20 19.09 3.97
CA THR A 33 -24.51 18.17 3.07
C THR A 33 -23.24 18.87 2.58
N GLN A 34 -22.10 18.56 3.21
CA GLN A 34 -20.80 18.80 2.60
C GLN A 34 -20.72 17.87 1.39
N THR A 35 -20.87 18.44 0.20
CA THR A 35 -20.49 17.75 -1.03
C THR A 35 -19.02 17.40 -0.90
N PRO A 36 -18.61 16.11 -1.00
CA PRO A 36 -17.20 15.77 -1.08
C PRO A 36 -16.65 16.54 -2.29
N THR A 37 -15.64 17.37 -2.07
CA THR A 37 -14.89 17.98 -3.16
C THR A 37 -14.24 16.85 -3.95
N THR A 38 -14.87 16.49 -5.07
CA THR A 38 -14.30 15.60 -6.06
C THR A 38 -13.00 16.24 -6.54
N LYS A 39 -11.85 15.73 -6.08
CA LYS A 39 -10.54 16.14 -6.61
C LYS A 39 -10.58 15.99 -8.13
N SER A 40 -10.29 17.09 -8.84
CA SER A 40 -10.28 17.13 -10.30
C SER A 40 -9.31 16.06 -10.84
N PRO A 41 -9.66 15.27 -11.87
CA PRO A 41 -8.80 14.19 -12.39
C PRO A 41 -7.48 14.66 -13.04
N ASP A 42 -7.36 15.96 -13.31
CA ASP A 42 -6.37 16.52 -14.25
C ASP A 42 -4.95 16.71 -13.71
N THR A 43 -4.61 16.17 -12.53
CA THR A 43 -3.22 16.22 -12.00
C THR A 43 -2.54 14.85 -11.88
N ALA A 44 -3.18 13.77 -12.33
CA ALA A 44 -2.66 12.40 -12.10
C ALA A 44 -1.26 12.13 -12.70
N ASP A 45 -0.82 12.91 -13.72
CA ASP A 45 0.39 12.60 -14.48
C ASP A 45 1.67 13.38 -14.07
N THR A 46 1.59 14.34 -13.14
CA THR A 46 2.84 14.91 -12.58
C THR A 46 3.36 13.97 -11.48
N PRO A 47 4.65 13.62 -11.42
CA PRO A 47 5.19 12.91 -10.27
C PRO A 47 4.98 13.73 -9.00
N ASP A 48 4.38 13.14 -7.97
CA ASP A 48 4.27 13.79 -6.66
C ASP A 48 5.68 13.93 -6.08
N THR A 49 6.22 15.16 -6.10
CA THR A 49 7.55 15.45 -5.57
C THR A 49 7.38 15.89 -4.12
N PRO A 50 7.87 15.10 -3.14
CA PRO A 50 7.73 15.47 -1.74
C PRO A 50 8.53 16.74 -1.43
N SER A 51 7.95 17.61 -0.63
CA SER A 51 8.63 18.74 -0.01
C SER A 51 9.08 18.37 1.41
N PHE A 52 10.24 18.86 1.82
CA PHE A 52 10.84 18.60 3.12
C PHE A 52 11.08 19.91 3.85
N ARG A 53 10.60 19.99 5.10
CA ARG A 53 10.85 21.13 5.99
C ARG A 53 11.46 20.64 7.28
N ASN A 54 12.68 21.08 7.59
CA ASN A 54 13.32 20.76 8.87
C ASN A 54 12.46 21.20 10.05
N VAL A 55 12.37 20.35 11.06
CA VAL A 55 11.68 20.61 12.32
C VAL A 55 12.60 20.28 13.49
N SER A 56 12.23 20.71 14.70
CA SER A 56 12.91 20.27 15.92
C SER A 56 12.42 18.89 16.35
N TYR A 57 13.23 18.18 17.15
CA TYR A 57 12.79 16.94 17.79
C TYR A 57 11.60 17.12 18.74
N SER A 58 11.44 18.31 19.33
CA SER A 58 10.26 18.64 20.14
C SER A 58 8.96 18.73 19.35
N ALA A 59 9.04 18.86 18.01
CA ALA A 59 7.87 18.85 17.14
C ALA A 59 7.40 17.44 16.77
N LEU A 60 8.14 16.38 17.14
CA LEU A 60 7.78 14.99 16.89
C LEU A 60 6.95 14.45 18.06
N PRO A 61 5.65 14.15 17.86
CA PRO A 61 4.81 13.62 18.93
C PRO A 61 5.37 12.29 19.45
N GLY A 62 5.49 12.18 20.78
CA GLY A 62 5.98 10.97 21.44
C GLY A 62 7.51 10.80 21.46
N TRP A 63 8.29 11.63 20.74
CA TRP A 63 9.74 11.45 20.63
C TRP A 63 10.45 11.29 21.97
N ALA A 64 10.17 12.16 22.94
CA ALA A 64 10.85 12.13 24.23
C ALA A 64 10.66 10.80 25.00
N ALA A 65 9.53 10.11 24.78
CA ALA A 65 9.15 8.88 25.47
C ALA A 65 9.38 7.60 24.64
N ASP A 66 9.85 7.71 23.40
CA ASP A 66 9.98 6.57 22.50
C ASP A 66 11.13 5.61 22.88
N GLN A 67 11.06 4.38 22.37
CA GLN A 67 12.09 3.35 22.51
C GLN A 67 13.12 3.41 21.36
N HIS A 68 13.83 4.52 21.25
CA HIS A 68 14.93 4.76 20.30
C HIS A 68 15.90 3.59 20.13
N ALA A 69 16.24 2.88 21.22
CA ALA A 69 17.13 1.71 21.14
C ALA A 69 16.57 0.59 20.24
N ALA A 70 15.24 0.47 20.11
CA ALA A 70 14.60 -0.52 19.25
C ALA A 70 14.77 -0.22 17.75
N ALA A 71 15.04 1.05 17.38
CA ALA A 71 15.26 1.45 15.99
C ALA A 71 16.69 1.14 15.48
N ILE A 72 17.69 1.12 16.38
CA ILE A 72 19.10 0.98 16.02
C ILE A 72 19.40 -0.33 15.24
N PRO A 73 18.89 -1.51 15.63
CA PRO A 73 19.12 -2.74 14.86
C PRO A 73 18.59 -2.66 13.43
N ALA A 74 17.48 -1.94 13.20
CA ALA A 74 16.94 -1.74 11.85
C ALA A 74 17.89 -0.85 11.02
N LEU A 75 18.39 0.24 11.59
CA LEU A 75 19.39 1.09 10.95
C LEU A 75 20.67 0.30 10.58
N ILE A 76 21.19 -0.50 11.51
CA ILE A 76 22.39 -1.32 11.27
C ILE A 76 22.16 -2.32 10.12
N ARG A 77 20.97 -2.96 10.05
CA ARG A 77 20.61 -3.86 8.93
C ARG A 77 20.56 -3.13 7.58
N SER A 78 20.22 -1.85 7.57
CA SER A 78 20.18 -1.00 6.36
C SER A 78 21.55 -0.45 5.93
N CYS A 79 22.56 -0.48 6.81
CA CYS A 79 23.89 0.10 6.55
C CYS A 79 24.63 -0.44 5.31
N PRO A 80 24.69 -1.76 5.00
CA PRO A 80 25.56 -2.26 3.94
C PRO A 80 25.40 -1.57 2.57
N PRO A 81 24.18 -1.40 2.02
CA PRO A 81 24.03 -0.64 0.78
C PRO A 81 24.36 0.85 0.94
N MET A 82 24.05 1.47 2.08
CA MET A 82 24.29 2.90 2.34
C MET A 82 25.78 3.22 2.46
N GLU A 83 26.57 2.36 3.11
CA GLU A 83 28.03 2.49 3.23
C GLU A 83 28.75 2.33 1.89
N LYS A 84 28.13 1.59 0.95
CA LYS A 84 28.65 1.38 -0.39
C LYS A 84 28.35 2.55 -1.33
N ARG A 85 27.11 3.04 -1.35
CA ARG A 85 26.64 4.00 -2.38
C ARG A 85 26.12 5.34 -1.84
N GLY A 86 26.01 5.49 -0.53
CA GLY A 86 25.28 6.60 0.09
C GLY A 86 23.77 6.49 -0.15
N VAL A 87 23.08 7.59 0.14
CA VAL A 87 21.65 7.77 -0.16
C VAL A 87 21.52 9.08 -0.92
N GLN A 88 21.04 9.01 -2.16
CA GLN A 88 20.88 10.20 -3.00
C GLN A 88 19.99 11.24 -2.31
N GLY A 89 20.48 12.47 -2.18
CA GLY A 89 19.81 13.54 -1.44
C GLY A 89 19.97 13.50 0.09
N PHE A 90 20.50 12.40 0.66
CA PHE A 90 20.57 12.17 2.11
C PHE A 90 21.95 11.67 2.57
N GLY A 91 23.03 12.10 1.90
CA GLY A 91 24.40 11.88 2.32
C GLY A 91 25.20 10.87 1.49
N SER A 92 26.50 11.11 1.40
CA SER A 92 27.44 10.26 0.64
C SER A 92 27.75 8.95 1.36
N ALA A 93 28.36 8.00 0.64
CA ALA A 93 28.83 6.75 1.23
C ALA A 93 29.78 6.97 2.43
N ALA A 94 30.60 8.03 2.41
CA ALA A 94 31.50 8.37 3.51
C ALA A 94 30.75 8.83 4.76
N VAL A 95 29.72 9.66 4.60
CA VAL A 95 28.84 10.10 5.70
C VAL A 95 28.16 8.88 6.33
N TRP A 96 27.59 8.00 5.50
CA TRP A 96 26.92 6.79 5.98
C TRP A 96 27.85 5.80 6.66
N ARG A 97 29.11 5.64 6.23
CA ARG A 97 30.11 4.84 6.96
C ARG A 97 30.35 5.36 8.36
N SER A 98 30.45 6.68 8.54
CA SER A 98 30.61 7.28 9.87
C SER A 98 29.37 7.05 10.74
N ILE A 99 28.16 7.29 10.21
CA ILE A 99 26.89 7.06 10.94
C ILE A 99 26.79 5.59 11.36
N CYS A 100 27.06 4.67 10.44
CA CYS A 100 26.93 3.24 10.67
C CYS A 100 28.00 2.67 11.61
N ALA A 101 29.22 3.23 11.61
CA ALA A 101 30.25 2.87 12.59
C ALA A 101 29.80 3.27 14.01
N GLU A 102 29.29 4.50 14.17
CA GLU A 102 28.79 4.99 15.45
C GLU A 102 27.56 4.21 15.93
N ALA A 103 26.61 3.92 15.04
CA ALA A 103 25.43 3.10 15.36
C ALA A 103 25.80 1.71 15.88
N ARG A 104 26.82 1.06 15.30
CA ARG A 104 27.32 -0.26 15.74
C ARG A 104 28.06 -0.20 17.09
N ALA A 105 28.59 0.96 17.46
CA ALA A 105 29.31 1.16 18.72
C ALA A 105 28.39 1.50 19.90
N LEU A 106 27.09 1.73 19.67
CA LEU A 106 26.15 2.05 20.73
C LEU A 106 25.95 0.87 21.70
N PRO A 107 25.86 1.11 23.02
CA PRO A 107 25.49 0.09 23.98
C PRO A 107 24.09 -0.47 23.69
N ALA A 108 23.98 -1.79 23.51
CA ALA A 108 22.71 -2.44 23.19
C ALA A 108 21.65 -2.16 24.27
N GLY A 109 20.44 -1.79 23.83
CA GLY A 109 19.32 -1.48 24.73
C GLY A 109 19.39 -0.12 25.44
N ASN A 110 20.48 0.65 25.28
CA ASN A 110 20.60 1.96 25.90
C ASN A 110 19.80 3.02 25.14
N ASN A 111 18.59 3.32 25.63
CA ASN A 111 17.67 4.24 24.99
C ASN A 111 18.17 5.69 24.95
N GLN A 112 18.88 6.13 26.00
CA GLN A 112 19.41 7.49 26.08
C GLN A 112 20.55 7.69 25.07
N ALA A 113 21.47 6.73 24.97
CA ALA A 113 22.55 6.77 23.99
C ALA A 113 22.00 6.71 22.55
N ALA A 114 20.99 5.87 22.29
CA ALA A 114 20.34 5.79 20.99
C ALA A 114 19.64 7.11 20.61
N ARG A 115 18.92 7.73 21.57
CA ARG A 115 18.29 9.04 21.36
C ARG A 115 19.33 10.11 21.03
N ALA A 116 20.38 10.23 21.84
CA ALA A 116 21.45 11.21 21.61
C ALA A 116 22.13 11.01 20.26
N PHE A 117 22.39 9.76 19.87
CA PHE A 117 22.92 9.43 18.54
C PHE A 117 21.99 9.92 17.42
N LEU A 118 20.69 9.64 17.49
CA LEU A 118 19.74 10.08 16.48
C LEU A 118 19.70 11.61 16.40
N GLU A 119 19.63 12.29 17.56
CA GLU A 119 19.61 13.76 17.65
C GLU A 119 20.88 14.41 17.10
N ASN A 120 22.04 13.77 17.24
CA ASN A 120 23.33 14.29 16.76
C ASN A 120 23.60 13.99 15.27
N ARG A 121 23.05 12.89 14.74
CA ARG A 121 23.37 12.40 13.38
C ARG A 121 22.29 12.70 12.35
N PHE A 122 21.08 13.05 12.77
CA PHE A 122 19.94 13.28 11.90
C PHE A 122 19.21 14.56 12.25
N VAL A 123 18.64 15.20 11.21
CA VAL A 123 17.73 16.34 11.35
C VAL A 123 16.34 15.87 10.89
N PRO A 124 15.31 15.96 11.75
CA PRO A 124 13.97 15.53 11.36
C PRO A 124 13.36 16.52 10.37
N ALA A 125 12.69 16.01 9.35
CA ALA A 125 12.02 16.81 8.33
C ALA A 125 10.54 16.41 8.23
N ALA A 126 9.66 17.39 8.36
CA ALA A 126 8.25 17.23 8.02
C ALA A 126 8.14 17.07 6.49
N VAL A 127 7.41 16.04 6.07
CA VAL A 127 7.19 15.72 4.66
C VAL A 127 5.78 16.16 4.26
N SER A 128 5.64 16.78 3.09
CA SER A 128 4.34 17.09 2.50
C SER A 128 4.35 16.75 1.02
N GLY A 129 3.28 16.09 0.56
CA GLY A 129 3.05 15.81 -0.85
C GLY A 129 2.15 16.89 -1.49
N ARG A 130 1.71 16.64 -2.71
CA ARG A 130 0.78 17.50 -3.44
C ARG A 130 -0.49 17.85 -2.66
N ASP A 131 -1.01 16.86 -1.93
CA ASP A 131 -2.26 16.96 -1.18
C ASP A 131 -2.08 17.53 0.24
N GLY A 132 -0.87 17.98 0.59
CA GLY A 132 -0.54 18.56 1.89
C GLY A 132 0.25 17.61 2.80
N ALA A 133 0.13 17.84 4.11
CA ALA A 133 0.90 17.13 5.13
C ALA A 133 0.25 15.83 5.63
N GLU A 134 -1.02 15.60 5.28
CA GLU A 134 -1.71 14.36 5.62
C GLU A 134 -1.34 13.25 4.64
N GLY A 135 -1.00 12.08 5.17
CA GLY A 135 -0.64 10.90 4.39
C GLY A 135 -1.41 9.67 4.85
N LEU A 136 -1.50 8.66 3.98
CA LEU A 136 -2.09 7.38 4.29
C LEU A 136 -1.01 6.42 4.82
N ILE A 137 -1.18 5.94 6.05
CA ILE A 137 -0.38 4.85 6.61
C ILE A 137 -1.14 3.53 6.38
N THR A 138 -0.50 2.58 5.71
CA THR A 138 -1.01 1.21 5.53
C THR A 138 -0.11 0.20 6.22
N GLY A 139 -0.64 -1.01 6.43
CA GLY A 139 0.08 -2.12 7.03
C GLY A 139 0.40 -3.21 6.01
N TYR A 140 1.58 -3.82 6.16
CA TYR A 140 2.02 -5.02 5.46
C TYR A 140 2.40 -6.09 6.48
N PHE A 141 2.24 -7.37 6.13
CA PHE A 141 2.75 -8.48 6.94
C PHE A 141 3.28 -9.62 6.08
N GLU A 142 4.12 -10.46 6.68
CA GLU A 142 4.59 -11.69 6.07
C GLU A 142 3.68 -12.86 6.48
N PRO A 143 2.82 -13.38 5.60
CA PRO A 143 1.94 -14.51 5.92
C PRO A 143 2.74 -15.79 6.13
N GLU A 144 2.26 -16.64 7.03
CA GLU A 144 2.80 -17.98 7.23
C GLU A 144 1.82 -19.02 6.65
N LEU A 145 2.30 -19.86 5.74
CA LEU A 145 1.52 -20.90 5.08
C LEU A 145 2.04 -22.27 5.48
N ARG A 146 1.16 -23.27 5.55
CA ARG A 146 1.57 -24.67 5.70
C ARG A 146 1.98 -25.23 4.34
N GLY A 147 3.10 -25.94 4.30
CA GLY A 147 3.61 -26.49 3.05
C GLY A 147 4.29 -27.84 3.15
N ALA A 148 4.52 -28.44 1.99
CA ALA A 148 5.29 -29.66 1.81
C ALA A 148 6.17 -29.57 0.55
N ARG A 149 7.39 -30.11 0.61
CA ARG A 149 8.32 -30.13 -0.54
C ARG A 149 7.84 -31.00 -1.70
N LYS A 150 6.96 -31.97 -1.42
CA LYS A 150 6.36 -32.87 -2.41
C LYS A 150 4.85 -32.72 -2.36
N ARG A 151 4.20 -32.81 -3.53
CA ARG A 151 2.75 -32.82 -3.65
C ARG A 151 2.18 -34.04 -2.93
N GLN A 152 1.34 -33.84 -1.92
CA GLN A 152 0.72 -34.93 -1.16
C GLN A 152 -0.51 -34.48 -0.39
N GLY A 153 -1.57 -35.28 -0.41
CA GLY A 153 -2.81 -35.00 0.31
C GLY A 153 -3.34 -33.58 0.00
N ARG A 154 -3.55 -32.79 1.05
CA ARG A 154 -3.99 -31.38 0.94
C ARG A 154 -2.95 -30.44 0.30
N PHE A 155 -1.66 -30.78 0.34
CA PHE A 155 -0.60 -29.94 -0.24
C PHE A 155 -0.56 -30.13 -1.76
N ASN A 156 -1.47 -29.44 -2.45
CA ASN A 156 -1.73 -29.59 -3.88
C ASN A 156 -1.68 -28.27 -4.67
N VAL A 157 -1.42 -27.14 -4.00
CA VAL A 157 -1.26 -25.82 -4.62
C VAL A 157 0.23 -25.50 -4.77
N PRO A 158 0.79 -25.41 -5.99
CA PRO A 158 2.21 -25.18 -6.18
C PRO A 158 2.56 -23.69 -6.06
N LEU A 159 3.60 -23.38 -5.27
CA LEU A 159 4.34 -22.13 -5.38
C LEU A 159 5.56 -22.38 -6.28
N HIS A 160 5.69 -21.59 -7.34
CA HIS A 160 6.73 -21.80 -8.35
C HIS A 160 7.94 -20.89 -8.12
N VAL A 161 9.14 -21.38 -8.42
CA VAL A 161 10.27 -20.50 -8.69
C VAL A 161 10.04 -19.72 -9.99
N ARG A 162 10.81 -18.66 -10.20
CA ARG A 162 10.77 -17.91 -11.47
C ARG A 162 11.13 -18.84 -12.64
N PRO A 163 10.25 -18.99 -13.66
CA PRO A 163 10.57 -19.79 -14.84
C PRO A 163 11.77 -19.19 -15.61
N PRO A 164 12.74 -20.00 -16.07
CA PRO A 164 13.95 -19.50 -16.73
C PRO A 164 13.68 -18.80 -18.06
N GLU A 165 12.59 -19.14 -18.74
CA GLU A 165 12.15 -18.53 -20.00
C GLU A 165 11.30 -17.26 -19.81
N LEU A 166 11.03 -16.86 -18.56
CA LEU A 166 10.39 -15.58 -18.27
C LEU A 166 11.41 -14.44 -18.46
N VAL A 167 11.28 -13.75 -19.58
CA VAL A 167 12.11 -12.60 -19.96
C VAL A 167 11.41 -11.32 -19.56
N ALA A 168 12.12 -10.45 -18.83
CA ALA A 168 11.71 -9.06 -18.61
C ALA A 168 12.50 -8.17 -19.59
N VAL A 169 11.79 -7.50 -20.49
CA VAL A 169 12.38 -6.69 -21.56
C VAL A 169 12.28 -5.22 -21.20
N ASP A 170 13.42 -4.55 -21.25
CA ASP A 170 13.51 -3.09 -21.18
C ASP A 170 13.35 -2.53 -22.59
N LEU A 171 12.21 -1.91 -22.88
CA LEU A 171 11.90 -1.41 -24.22
C LEU A 171 12.70 -0.16 -24.58
N GLY A 172 13.19 0.59 -23.57
CA GLY A 172 14.05 1.76 -23.78
C GLY A 172 15.40 1.42 -24.42
N ARG A 173 15.80 0.15 -24.42
CA ARG A 173 17.01 -0.31 -25.14
C ARG A 173 16.82 -0.41 -26.65
N PHE A 174 15.58 -0.37 -27.14
CA PHE A 174 15.26 -0.51 -28.56
C PHE A 174 14.90 0.83 -29.20
N SER A 175 14.34 1.77 -28.43
CA SER A 175 13.99 3.10 -28.91
C SER A 175 13.76 4.08 -27.75
N GLU A 176 14.11 5.36 -27.96
CA GLU A 176 13.99 6.42 -26.94
C GLU A 176 12.53 6.71 -26.56
N ASP A 177 11.58 6.58 -27.48
CA ASP A 177 10.14 6.77 -27.21
C ASP A 177 9.54 5.71 -26.26
N LEU A 178 10.26 4.60 -26.04
CA LEU A 178 9.89 3.53 -25.13
C LEU A 178 10.69 3.54 -23.82
N LYS A 179 11.49 4.58 -23.57
CA LYS A 179 12.26 4.71 -22.34
C LYS A 179 11.36 4.66 -21.10
N GLY A 180 11.75 3.84 -20.13
CA GLY A 180 10.96 3.57 -18.93
C GLY A 180 9.86 2.53 -19.10
N LYS A 181 9.52 2.09 -20.32
CA LYS A 181 8.53 1.03 -20.56
C LYS A 181 9.17 -0.35 -20.45
N ARG A 182 8.47 -1.28 -19.80
CA ARG A 182 8.92 -2.67 -19.63
C ARG A 182 7.79 -3.64 -19.95
N ILE A 183 8.15 -4.78 -20.52
CA ILE A 183 7.22 -5.90 -20.75
C ILE A 183 7.81 -7.21 -20.21
N SER A 184 6.96 -8.20 -19.98
CA SER A 184 7.38 -9.55 -19.59
C SER A 184 6.78 -10.59 -20.54
N GLY A 185 7.59 -11.56 -20.94
CA GLY A 185 7.21 -12.53 -21.96
C GLY A 185 8.08 -13.78 -21.95
N ARG A 186 7.93 -14.59 -23.01
CA ARG A 186 8.77 -15.74 -23.33
C ARG A 186 9.03 -15.78 -24.83
N VAL A 187 10.13 -16.40 -25.24
CA VAL A 187 10.44 -16.59 -26.66
C VAL A 187 9.90 -17.93 -27.14
N VAL A 188 9.08 -17.91 -28.20
CA VAL A 188 8.54 -19.10 -28.86
C VAL A 188 8.83 -18.96 -30.34
N GLN A 189 9.59 -19.91 -30.92
CA GLN A 189 9.94 -19.90 -32.34
C GLN A 189 10.52 -18.55 -32.80
N GLY A 190 11.44 -17.99 -32.02
CA GLY A 190 12.09 -16.70 -32.30
C GLY A 190 11.22 -15.46 -32.04
N ARG A 191 9.98 -15.61 -31.58
CA ARG A 191 9.08 -14.49 -31.28
C ARG A 191 8.87 -14.30 -29.79
N LEU A 192 8.98 -13.06 -29.31
CA LEU A 192 8.59 -12.69 -27.96
C LEU A 192 7.06 -12.64 -27.88
N VAL A 193 6.49 -13.45 -26.99
CA VAL A 193 5.05 -13.46 -26.70
C VAL A 193 4.81 -13.19 -25.20
N PRO A 194 3.63 -12.67 -24.81
CA PRO A 194 3.28 -12.52 -23.40
C PRO A 194 3.45 -13.83 -22.62
N PHE A 195 3.87 -13.72 -21.37
CA PHE A 195 3.98 -14.89 -20.49
C PHE A 195 2.59 -15.41 -20.10
N HIS A 196 2.54 -16.62 -19.56
CA HIS A 196 1.30 -17.22 -19.09
C HIS A 196 0.61 -16.34 -18.04
N LYS A 197 -0.69 -16.10 -18.23
CA LYS A 197 -1.55 -15.47 -17.22
C LYS A 197 -1.81 -16.46 -16.08
N ARG A 198 -2.18 -15.95 -14.90
CA ARG A 198 -2.57 -16.73 -13.71
C ARG A 198 -3.44 -17.94 -14.04
N ALA A 199 -4.57 -17.72 -14.71
CA ALA A 199 -5.51 -18.79 -15.03
C ALA A 199 -4.92 -19.89 -15.93
N GLN A 200 -3.94 -19.56 -16.78
CA GLN A 200 -3.24 -20.56 -17.60
C GLN A 200 -2.25 -21.35 -16.75
N ILE A 201 -1.56 -20.70 -15.81
CA ILE A 201 -0.64 -21.34 -14.86
C ILE A 201 -1.39 -22.31 -13.96
N GLU A 202 -2.55 -21.89 -13.41
CA GLU A 202 -3.41 -22.72 -12.56
C GLU A 202 -4.01 -23.93 -13.30
N ARG A 203 -4.33 -23.78 -14.60
CA ARG A 203 -4.69 -24.90 -15.49
C ARG A 203 -3.49 -25.76 -15.90
N GLY A 204 -2.30 -25.41 -15.43
CA GLY A 204 -1.11 -26.23 -15.51
C GLY A 204 -0.21 -25.97 -16.71
N ALA A 205 -0.16 -24.73 -17.21
CA ALA A 205 0.82 -24.33 -18.23
C ALA A 205 2.28 -24.54 -17.80
N LEU A 206 2.55 -24.67 -16.50
CA LEU A 206 3.88 -24.93 -15.94
C LEU A 206 4.08 -26.39 -15.49
N ARG A 207 3.10 -27.28 -15.66
CA ARG A 207 3.18 -28.68 -15.20
C ARG A 207 4.32 -29.43 -15.89
N GLY A 208 4.99 -30.29 -15.13
CA GLY A 208 6.07 -31.16 -15.65
C GLY A 208 7.41 -30.45 -15.86
N ARG A 209 7.51 -29.19 -15.45
CA ARG A 209 8.71 -28.37 -15.66
C ARG A 209 9.64 -28.31 -14.45
N LYS A 210 9.27 -28.98 -13.35
CA LYS A 210 10.03 -29.02 -12.09
C LYS A 210 10.33 -27.63 -11.55
N LEU A 211 9.32 -26.75 -11.59
CA LEU A 211 9.39 -25.36 -11.12
C LEU A 211 8.77 -25.18 -9.75
N GLU A 212 8.15 -26.22 -9.20
CA GLU A 212 7.45 -26.19 -7.92
C GLU A 212 8.47 -26.14 -6.78
N LEU A 213 8.56 -24.98 -6.11
CA LEU A 213 9.41 -24.75 -4.94
C LEU A 213 8.85 -25.48 -3.71
N VAL A 214 7.53 -25.35 -3.52
CA VAL A 214 6.79 -25.96 -2.43
C VAL A 214 5.31 -26.11 -2.81
N TRP A 215 4.60 -26.99 -2.13
CA TRP A 215 3.17 -27.17 -2.27
C TRP A 215 2.48 -26.72 -0.98
N VAL A 216 1.55 -25.78 -1.07
CA VAL A 216 0.74 -25.30 0.05
C VAL A 216 -0.65 -25.92 0.04
N ASP A 217 -1.35 -25.84 1.17
CA ASP A 217 -2.64 -26.50 1.37
C ASP A 217 -3.87 -25.64 1.06
N ASP A 218 -3.69 -24.35 0.80
CA ASP A 218 -4.78 -23.42 0.49
C ASP A 218 -4.44 -22.48 -0.68
N ALA A 219 -5.35 -22.38 -1.65
CA ALA A 219 -5.16 -21.57 -2.85
C ALA A 219 -5.42 -20.07 -2.62
N ALA A 220 -6.30 -19.72 -1.68
CA ALA A 220 -6.54 -18.35 -1.28
C ALA A 220 -5.33 -17.80 -0.50
N ASP A 221 -4.76 -18.58 0.42
CA ASP A 221 -3.54 -18.19 1.14
C ASP A 221 -2.36 -18.03 0.18
N ALA A 222 -2.21 -18.94 -0.78
CA ALA A 222 -1.23 -18.78 -1.86
C ALA A 222 -1.47 -17.47 -2.64
N PHE A 223 -2.73 -17.12 -2.91
CA PHE A 223 -3.07 -15.88 -3.58
C PHE A 223 -2.72 -14.65 -2.73
N PHE A 224 -3.04 -14.64 -1.43
CA PHE A 224 -2.65 -13.57 -0.53
C PHE A 224 -1.13 -13.43 -0.42
N LEU A 225 -0.39 -14.54 -0.37
CA LEU A 225 1.08 -14.50 -0.44
C LEU A 225 1.58 -13.81 -1.71
N HIS A 226 0.93 -14.00 -2.86
CA HIS A 226 1.30 -13.26 -4.08
C HIS A 226 0.96 -11.77 -4.02
N ILE A 227 -0.12 -11.38 -3.32
CA ILE A 227 -0.47 -9.97 -3.11
C ILE A 227 0.56 -9.31 -2.19
N GLN A 228 0.93 -10.00 -1.12
CA GLN A 228 1.90 -9.49 -0.17
C GLN A 228 3.32 -9.46 -0.79
N GLY A 229 3.68 -10.49 -1.54
CA GLY A 229 4.97 -10.57 -2.26
C GLY A 229 6.08 -11.26 -1.47
N SER A 230 5.87 -11.56 -0.19
CA SER A 230 6.71 -12.46 0.61
C SER A 230 5.86 -13.31 1.55
N GLY A 231 6.45 -14.35 2.14
CA GLY A 231 5.78 -15.24 3.08
C GLY A 231 6.74 -16.29 3.65
N ARG A 232 6.37 -16.86 4.81
CA ARG A 232 7.05 -18.01 5.40
C ARG A 232 6.28 -19.29 5.13
N ILE A 233 7.01 -20.38 4.90
CA ILE A 233 6.42 -21.70 4.77
C ILE A 233 6.79 -22.53 5.98
N ARG A 234 5.78 -22.93 6.75
CA ARG A 234 5.92 -23.92 7.82
C ARG A 234 5.82 -25.32 7.21
N LEU A 235 6.94 -26.02 7.17
CA LEU A 235 6.96 -27.41 6.73
C LEU A 235 6.40 -28.32 7.83
N ARG A 236 6.13 -29.57 7.47
CA ARG A 236 5.53 -30.55 8.40
C ARG A 236 6.46 -30.94 9.55
N ASP A 237 7.76 -30.82 9.32
CA ASP A 237 8.85 -31.14 10.24
C ASP A 237 9.25 -29.97 11.16
N GLY A 238 8.57 -28.83 11.06
CA GLY A 238 8.90 -27.59 11.77
C GLY A 238 9.72 -26.63 10.91
#